data_AF-A0A952THF3-F1
#
_entry.id   AF-A0A952THF3-F1
#
_cell.length_a   1.000
_cell.length_b   1.000
_cell.length_c   1.000
_cell.angle_alpha   90.00
_cell.angle_beta   90.00
_cell.angle_gamma   90.00
#
_symmetry.space_group_name_H-M   'P 1'
#
loop_
_entity.id
_entity.type
_entity.pdbx_description
1 polymer ?
#
loop_
_entity_poly.entity_id
_entity_poly.type
_entity_poly.pdbx_seq_one_letter_code
_entity_poly.pdbx_strand_id
1 'polypeptide(L)'
;MIAKSLILAAALALSPSAFAEEPIRIEVGRSYEKYSNEELRRRVWQLERAVEQLQRQVFELAVRPGSPPSNTVMPPVTGAMWTCQMQSFGKTHVSSGVTKASALAQVLKKCSDATNAIHCKESDVKCDNE
;
A
#
# COMPACT_ATOMS: atom_id res chain seq x y z
N MET A 1 35.24 42.92 32.17
CA MET A 1 34.90 42.55 30.77
C MET A 1 34.10 41.25 30.85
N ILE A 2 32.78 41.26 31.06
CA ILE A 2 31.69 41.54 30.10
C ILE A 2 31.76 40.69 28.83
N ALA A 3 31.03 39.57 28.91
CA ALA A 3 29.99 39.13 27.98
C ALA A 3 30.32 38.19 26.81
N LYS A 4 29.28 37.39 26.53
CA LYS A 4 28.92 36.71 25.28
C LYS A 4 29.61 35.38 25.00
N SER A 5 29.12 34.34 25.69
CA SER A 5 29.06 33.00 25.11
C SER A 5 27.85 32.27 25.70
N LEU A 6 26.68 32.87 25.52
CA LEU A 6 25.39 32.30 25.85
C LEU A 6 24.61 32.23 24.53
N ILE A 7 23.95 31.10 24.32
CA ILE A 7 22.95 30.81 23.26
C ILE A 7 23.54 30.22 21.97
N LEU A 8 23.85 28.92 21.99
CA LEU A 8 23.88 28.08 20.79
C LEU A 8 23.64 26.60 21.17
N ALA A 9 22.60 26.34 21.95
CA ALA A 9 22.26 24.97 22.39
C ALA A 9 20.74 24.71 22.49
N ALA A 10 19.92 25.41 21.70
CA ALA A 10 18.46 25.29 21.75
C ALA A 10 17.80 25.00 20.39
N ALA A 11 18.50 24.32 19.47
CA ALA A 11 17.96 24.01 18.13
C ALA A 11 17.87 22.51 17.79
N LEU A 12 18.17 21.60 18.73
CA LEU A 12 18.27 20.15 18.45
C LEU A 12 17.16 19.27 19.06
N ALA A 13 16.10 19.86 19.64
CA ALA A 13 15.07 19.08 20.35
C ALA A 13 13.66 19.17 19.75
N LEU A 14 13.53 19.48 18.46
CA LEU A 14 12.29 19.26 17.70
C LEU A 14 12.52 18.14 16.68
N SER A 15 12.90 16.96 17.17
CA SER A 15 12.67 15.74 16.40
C SER A 15 11.15 15.53 16.36
N PRO A 16 10.47 15.66 15.21
CA PRO A 16 9.08 15.26 15.13
C PRO A 16 9.02 13.78 15.50
N SER A 17 8.37 13.47 16.62
CA SER A 17 7.98 12.11 16.92
C SER A 17 7.00 11.71 15.84
N ALA A 18 7.51 11.00 14.82
CA ALA A 18 6.69 10.26 13.89
C ALA A 18 6.02 9.15 14.71
N PHE A 19 4.89 9.48 15.35
CA PHE A 19 3.96 8.49 15.84
C PHE A 19 3.41 7.78 14.62
N ALA A 20 4.07 6.72 14.20
CA ALA A 20 3.48 5.77 13.28
C ALA A 20 2.22 5.23 13.99
N GLU A 21 1.05 5.76 13.63
CA GLU A 21 -0.21 5.32 14.20
C GLU A 21 -0.35 3.81 13.93
N GLU A 22 -0.55 3.05 15.01
CA GLU A 22 -0.55 1.60 14.93
C GLU A 22 -1.70 1.14 14.00
N PRO A 23 -1.43 0.30 12.99
CA PRO A 23 -2.45 -0.08 12.02
C PRO A 23 -3.55 -0.89 12.71
N ILE A 24 -4.80 -0.44 12.56
CA ILE A 24 -5.95 -1.14 13.12
C ILE A 24 -6.11 -2.49 12.41
N ARG A 25 -5.90 -3.58 13.16
CA ARG A 25 -6.12 -4.95 12.67
C ARG A 25 -7.59 -5.33 12.83
N ILE A 26 -8.28 -5.52 11.70
CA ILE A 26 -9.66 -5.97 11.68
C ILE A 26 -9.68 -7.51 11.62
N GLU A 27 -10.17 -8.14 12.69
CA GLU A 27 -10.41 -9.59 12.70
C GLU A 27 -11.76 -9.93 12.08
N VAL A 28 -11.73 -10.56 10.90
CA VAL A 28 -12.93 -11.05 10.22
C VAL A 28 -13.36 -12.38 10.85
N GLY A 29 -14.34 -12.31 11.76
CA GLY A 29 -14.92 -13.47 12.45
C GLY A 29 -16.10 -14.06 11.69
N ARG A 30 -16.22 -15.40 11.64
CA ARG A 30 -17.20 -16.14 10.82
C ARG A 30 -18.64 -16.20 11.38
N SER A 31 -18.96 -15.59 12.52
CA SER A 31 -20.36 -15.46 12.97
C SER A 31 -20.53 -14.32 13.98
N TYR A 32 -21.52 -13.46 13.74
CA TYR A 32 -21.89 -12.32 14.60
C TYR A 32 -23.08 -12.62 15.53
N GLU A 33 -23.69 -13.80 15.42
CA GLU A 33 -24.95 -14.14 16.10
C GLU A 33 -24.86 -14.17 17.63
N LYS A 34 -23.64 -14.35 18.17
CA LYS A 34 -23.38 -14.41 19.61
C LYS A 34 -22.93 -13.08 20.21
N TYR A 35 -22.84 -12.02 19.42
CA TYR A 35 -22.30 -10.75 19.88
C TYR A 35 -23.36 -9.97 20.65
N SER A 36 -22.96 -9.41 21.78
CA SER A 36 -23.78 -8.41 22.46
C SER A 36 -23.84 -7.12 21.65
N ASN A 37 -24.90 -6.33 21.86
CA ASN A 37 -25.06 -5.02 21.22
C ASN A 37 -23.88 -4.07 21.54
N GLU A 38 -23.26 -4.20 22.70
CA GLU A 38 -22.10 -3.40 23.08
C GLU A 38 -20.84 -3.79 22.29
N GLU A 39 -20.59 -5.09 22.09
CA GLU A 39 -19.48 -5.57 21.27
C GLU A 39 -19.63 -5.19 19.80
N LEU A 40 -20.85 -5.25 19.26
CA LEU A 40 -21.14 -4.79 17.90
C LEU A 40 -20.85 -3.29 17.74
N ARG A 41 -21.28 -2.46 18.71
CA ARG A 41 -20.95 -1.03 18.71
C ARG A 41 -19.46 -0.77 18.77
N ARG A 42 -18.72 -1.49 19.61
CA ARG A 42 -17.26 -1.40 19.69
C ARG A 42 -16.60 -1.76 18.36
N ARG A 43 -17.09 -2.80 17.68
CA ARG A 43 -16.58 -3.22 16.37
C ARG A 43 -16.88 -2.20 15.27
N VAL A 44 -18.09 -1.65 15.24
CA VAL A 44 -18.45 -0.58 14.30
C VAL A 44 -17.51 0.61 14.49
N TRP A 45 -17.28 1.03 15.73
CA TRP A 45 -16.34 2.11 16.03
C TRP A 45 -14.90 1.81 15.57
N GLN A 46 -14.42 0.57 15.74
CA GLN A 46 -13.11 0.15 15.23
C GLN A 46 -13.04 0.18 13.70
N LEU A 47 -14.12 -0.24 13.02
CA LEU A 47 -14.21 -0.20 11.56
C LEU A 47 -14.22 1.23 11.04
N GLU A 48 -14.99 2.12 11.67
CA GLU A 48 -15.05 3.54 11.32
C GLU A 48 -13.66 4.19 11.41
N ARG A 49 -12.92 3.93 12.49
CA ARG A 49 -11.53 4.42 12.61
C ARG A 49 -10.59 3.84 11.56
N ALA A 50 -10.72 2.55 11.25
CA ALA A 50 -9.88 1.92 10.22
C ALA A 50 -10.15 2.51 8.82
N VAL A 51 -11.42 2.79 8.51
CA VAL A 51 -11.82 3.47 7.26
C VAL A 51 -11.27 4.89 7.23
N GLU A 52 -11.34 5.64 8.33
CA GLU A 52 -10.76 6.99 8.43
C GLU A 52 -9.25 6.96 8.17
N GLN A 53 -8.51 6.04 8.80
CA GLN A 53 -7.08 5.87 8.59
C GLN A 53 -6.76 5.57 7.11
N LEU A 54 -7.51 4.67 6.48
CA LEU A 54 -7.32 4.32 5.07
C LEU A 54 -7.60 5.52 4.15
N GLN A 55 -8.69 6.24 4.39
CA GLN A 55 -9.04 7.44 3.61
C GLN A 55 -7.97 8.52 3.72
N ARG A 56 -7.41 8.72 4.93
CA ARG A 56 -6.31 9.67 5.16
C ARG A 56 -5.06 9.27 4.38
N GLN A 57 -4.68 8.00 4.39
CA GLN A 57 -3.55 7.49 3.61
C GLN A 57 -3.77 7.68 2.10
N VAL A 58 -4.96 7.36 1.60
CA VAL A 58 -5.29 7.57 0.18
C VAL A 58 -5.22 9.05 -0.18
N PHE A 59 -5.74 9.93 0.68
CA PHE A 59 -5.68 11.37 0.48
C PHE A 59 -4.23 11.88 0.50
N GLU A 60 -3.41 11.47 1.46
CA GLU A 60 -1.99 11.83 1.52
C GLU A 60 -1.25 11.38 0.25
N LEU A 61 -1.51 10.16 -0.23
CA LEU A 61 -0.94 9.66 -1.48
C LEU A 61 -1.44 10.46 -2.71
N ALA A 62 -2.70 10.88 -2.71
CA ALA A 62 -3.31 11.61 -3.82
C ALA A 62 -2.94 13.10 -3.86
N VAL A 63 -2.82 13.74 -2.69
CA VAL A 63 -2.65 15.20 -2.55
C VAL A 63 -1.19 15.62 -2.43
N ARG A 64 -0.25 14.70 -2.18
CA ARG A 64 1.19 15.00 -2.13
C ARG A 64 1.63 15.75 -3.40
N PRO A 65 1.82 17.07 -3.35
CA PRO A 65 2.15 17.86 -4.53
C PRO A 65 3.65 17.66 -4.76
N GLY A 66 3.98 16.92 -5.81
CA GLY A 66 5.35 16.54 -6.12
C GLY A 66 5.69 15.06 -5.91
N SER A 67 4.71 14.15 -5.90
CA SER A 67 4.99 12.82 -6.46
C SER A 67 5.44 13.02 -7.92
N PRO A 68 6.73 12.78 -8.25
CA PRO A 68 7.17 12.87 -9.63
C PRO A 68 6.36 11.86 -10.46
N PRO A 69 6.11 12.10 -11.76
CA PRO A 69 5.59 11.06 -12.63
C PRO A 69 6.57 9.89 -12.56
N SER A 70 6.15 8.78 -11.93
CA SER A 70 6.75 7.46 -12.15
C SER A 70 8.29 7.38 -12.18
N ASN A 71 9.01 8.23 -11.43
CA ASN A 71 10.48 8.30 -11.41
C ASN A 71 11.01 8.58 -10.00
N THR A 72 10.30 8.14 -8.95
CA THR A 72 10.98 7.90 -7.69
C THR A 72 11.92 6.74 -7.95
N VAL A 73 13.20 7.05 -8.12
CA VAL A 73 14.30 6.10 -7.94
C VAL A 73 14.08 5.52 -6.56
N MET A 74 13.40 4.37 -6.53
CA MET A 74 13.41 3.47 -5.39
C MET A 74 14.89 3.31 -4.99
N PRO A 75 15.23 3.18 -3.69
CA PRO A 75 16.55 2.68 -3.33
C PRO A 75 16.84 1.49 -4.25
N PRO A 76 18.03 1.36 -4.86
CA PRO A 76 18.29 0.32 -5.85
C PRO A 76 17.80 -0.99 -5.25
N VAL A 77 16.68 -1.47 -5.78
CA VAL A 77 16.03 -2.65 -5.25
C VAL A 77 16.91 -3.77 -5.73
N THR A 78 17.86 -4.14 -4.88
CA THR A 78 18.48 -5.45 -4.85
C THR A 78 17.46 -6.52 -4.40
N GLY A 79 16.16 -6.18 -4.38
CA GLY A 79 15.05 -7.09 -4.17
C GLY A 79 14.67 -7.72 -5.50
N ALA A 80 14.61 -9.04 -5.47
CA ALA A 80 14.26 -9.88 -6.60
C ALA A 80 12.99 -9.35 -7.31
N MET A 81 13.09 -9.14 -8.62
CA MET A 81 12.00 -8.59 -9.43
C MET A 81 11.00 -9.70 -9.72
N TRP A 82 9.72 -9.45 -9.43
CA TRP A 82 8.67 -10.39 -9.79
C TRP A 82 8.26 -10.17 -11.23
N THR A 83 8.33 -11.21 -12.05
CA THR A 83 7.83 -11.21 -13.42
C THR A 83 6.65 -12.16 -13.50
N CYS A 84 5.48 -11.62 -13.84
CA CYS A 84 4.28 -12.39 -14.08
C CYS A 84 4.00 -12.49 -15.58
N GLN A 85 3.43 -13.61 -16.00
CA GLN A 85 2.98 -13.86 -17.36
C GLN A 85 1.67 -14.63 -17.39
N MET A 86 0.84 -14.35 -18.39
CA MET A 86 -0.37 -15.13 -18.66
C MET A 86 -0.64 -15.23 -20.16
N GLN A 87 -1.38 -16.25 -20.56
CA GLN A 87 -1.76 -16.45 -21.96
C GLN A 87 -3.27 -16.32 -22.12
N SER A 88 -3.71 -15.48 -23.05
CA SER A 88 -5.11 -15.27 -23.39
C SER A 88 -5.25 -15.09 -24.90
N PHE A 89 -6.19 -15.80 -25.53
CA PHE A 89 -6.45 -15.74 -26.98
C PHE A 89 -5.19 -15.84 -27.86
N GLY A 90 -4.28 -16.75 -27.52
CA GLY A 90 -3.03 -16.96 -28.27
C GLY A 90 -1.97 -15.86 -28.09
N LYS A 91 -2.22 -14.86 -27.23
CA LYS A 91 -1.26 -13.80 -26.87
C LYS A 91 -0.74 -14.02 -25.46
N THR A 92 0.55 -13.77 -25.26
CA THR A 92 1.19 -13.82 -23.94
C THR A 92 1.37 -12.39 -23.43
N HIS A 93 0.85 -12.12 -22.24
CA HIS A 93 0.98 -10.84 -21.55
C HIS A 93 1.98 -10.99 -20.42
N VAL A 94 3.02 -10.16 -20.41
CA VAL A 94 4.08 -10.19 -19.40
C VAL A 94 4.19 -8.82 -18.73
N SER A 95 4.35 -8.80 -17.42
CA SER A 95 4.64 -7.59 -16.65
C SER A 95 5.45 -7.91 -15.42
N SER A 96 6.33 -6.98 -15.07
CA SER A 96 7.20 -7.10 -13.91
C SER A 96 6.89 -6.02 -12.88
N GLY A 97 7.15 -6.32 -11.63
CA GLY A 97 6.86 -5.45 -10.50
C GLY A 97 7.74 -5.74 -9.31
N VAL A 98 7.80 -4.75 -8.42
CA VAL A 98 8.58 -4.82 -7.17
C VAL A 98 8.03 -5.89 -6.22
N THR A 99 6.74 -6.18 -6.34
CA THR A 99 6.04 -7.21 -5.58
C THR A 99 5.25 -8.09 -6.52
N LYS A 100 5.02 -9.36 -6.12
CA LYS A 100 4.16 -10.29 -6.86
C LYS A 100 2.80 -9.68 -7.16
N ALA A 101 2.18 -9.02 -6.18
CA ALA A 101 0.87 -8.38 -6.34
C ALA A 101 0.90 -7.25 -7.40
N SER A 102 1.95 -6.44 -7.41
CA SER A 102 2.12 -5.38 -8.41
C SER A 102 2.28 -5.95 -9.82
N ALA A 103 3.15 -6.96 -9.99
CA ALA A 103 3.36 -7.63 -11.27
C ALA A 103 2.07 -8.31 -11.79
N LEU A 104 1.35 -8.99 -10.91
CA LEU A 104 0.10 -9.68 -11.22
C LEU A 104 -0.99 -8.70 -11.65
N ALA A 105 -1.19 -7.62 -10.90
CA ALA A 105 -2.17 -6.59 -11.23
C ALA A 105 -1.90 -5.96 -12.61
N GLN A 106 -0.63 -5.71 -12.93
CA GLN A 106 -0.26 -5.17 -14.23
C GLN A 106 -0.48 -6.16 -15.37
N VAL A 107 -0.21 -7.46 -15.17
CA VAL A 107 -0.48 -8.49 -16.17
C VAL A 107 -1.96 -8.66 -16.43
N LEU A 108 -2.78 -8.74 -15.37
CA LEU A 108 -4.23 -8.83 -15.51
C LEU A 108 -4.80 -7.61 -16.22
N LYS A 109 -4.30 -6.42 -15.90
CA LYS A 109 -4.66 -5.19 -16.61
C LYS A 109 -4.29 -5.25 -18.09
N LYS A 110 -3.07 -5.67 -18.42
CA LYS A 110 -2.64 -5.85 -19.82
C LYS A 110 -3.51 -6.85 -20.57
N CYS A 111 -3.94 -7.92 -19.90
CA CYS A 111 -4.85 -8.89 -20.47
C CYS A 111 -6.25 -8.30 -20.69
N SER A 112 -6.80 -7.57 -19.71
CA SER A 112 -8.14 -6.96 -19.80
C SER A 112 -8.22 -5.81 -20.79
N ASP A 113 -7.10 -5.13 -21.03
CA ASP A 113 -7.02 -4.04 -22.01
C ASP A 113 -6.90 -4.59 -23.44
N ALA A 114 -6.23 -5.74 -23.60
CA ALA A 114 -6.01 -6.37 -24.91
C ALA A 114 -7.11 -7.36 -25.33
N THR A 115 -7.85 -7.90 -24.35
CA THR A 115 -8.89 -8.93 -24.53
C THR A 115 -10.04 -8.67 -23.56
N ASN A 116 -11.21 -9.28 -23.76
CA ASN A 116 -12.30 -9.11 -22.81
C ASN A 116 -11.91 -9.63 -21.41
N ALA A 117 -12.14 -8.83 -20.37
CA ALA A 117 -11.77 -9.11 -18.98
C ALA A 117 -12.26 -10.47 -18.43
N ILE A 118 -13.31 -11.04 -19.04
CA ILE A 118 -13.87 -12.35 -18.68
C ILE A 118 -12.84 -13.49 -18.82
N HIS A 119 -11.86 -13.34 -19.72
CA HIS A 119 -10.84 -14.37 -19.98
C HIS A 119 -9.53 -14.14 -19.21
N CYS A 120 -9.46 -13.10 -18.39
CA CYS A 120 -8.26 -12.72 -17.65
C CYS A 120 -8.44 -13.09 -16.19
N LYS A 121 -8.20 -14.36 -15.85
CA LYS A 121 -8.29 -14.86 -14.48
C LYS A 121 -6.94 -14.87 -13.80
N GLU A 122 -6.95 -14.57 -12.51
CA GLU A 122 -5.76 -14.64 -11.66
C GLU A 122 -5.17 -16.05 -11.59
N SER A 123 -6.01 -17.10 -11.69
CA SER A 123 -5.59 -18.51 -11.70
C SER A 123 -4.65 -18.87 -12.86
N ASP A 124 -4.71 -18.11 -13.95
CA ASP A 124 -4.00 -18.42 -15.20
C ASP A 124 -2.67 -17.64 -15.30
N VAL A 125 -2.36 -16.83 -14.28
CA VAL A 125 -1.13 -16.04 -14.18
C VAL A 125 -0.03 -16.85 -13.50
N LYS A 126 1.12 -16.99 -14.15
CA LYS A 126 2.35 -17.55 -13.57
C LYS A 126 3.29 -16.42 -13.22
N CYS A 127 3.82 -16.43 -12.00
CA CYS A 127 4.76 -15.41 -11.53
C CYS A 127 6.02 -16.05 -11.01
N ASP A 128 7.14 -15.59 -11.54
CA ASP A 128 8.49 -16.00 -11.17
C ASP A 128 9.21 -14.82 -10.51
N ASN A 129 10.20 -15.13 -9.68
CA ASN A 129 11.01 -14.16 -8.97
C ASN A 129 12.48 -14.41 -9.34
N GLU A 130 13.11 -13.46 -10.04
CA GLU A 130 14.54 -13.50 -10.39
C GLU A 130 15.40 -12.80 -9.34
#